data_AF-X1MBV5-F1
#
_entry.id   AF-X1MBV5-F1
#
_cell.length_a   1.000
_cell.length_b   1.000
_cell.length_c   1.000
_cell.angle_alpha   90.00
_cell.angle_beta   90.00
_cell.angle_gamma   90.00
#
_symmetry.space_group_name_H-M   'P 1'
#
loop_
_entity.id
_entity.type
_entity.pdbx_description
1 polymer ?
#
loop_
_entity_poly.entity_id
_entity_poly.type
_entity_poly.pdbx_seq_one_letter_code
_entity_poly.pdbx_strand_id
1 'polypeptide(L)' 'MNLNKMLCGKSLEDIAIERLKTFEDSAIAKNPKGYYLAYSGGKDSDTILDLVRRSGVKYEAHYHVTTCD' A
#
# COMPACT_ATOMS: atom_id res chain seq x y z
N MET A 1 0.30 25.32 6.91
CA MET A 1 0.43 24.52 5.69
C MET A 1 -0.59 23.40 5.75
N ASN A 2 -1.54 23.34 4.83
CA ASN A 2 -1.74 22.16 3.99
C ASN A 2 -2.88 22.45 3.02
N LEU A 3 -2.49 22.58 1.76
CA LEU A 3 -3.37 22.66 0.63
C LEU A 3 -4.19 21.37 0.62
N ASN A 4 -5.51 21.48 0.71
CA ASN A 4 -6.45 20.37 0.65
C ASN A 4 -6.14 19.50 -0.57
N LYS A 5 -5.39 18.40 -0.36
CA LYS A 5 -5.02 17.42 -1.39
C LYS A 5 -6.21 16.47 -1.58
N MET A 6 -7.35 17.06 -1.91
CA MET A 6 -8.59 16.35 -2.18
C MET A 6 -8.68 16.14 -3.69
N LEU A 7 -8.83 14.88 -4.09
CA LEU A 7 -9.15 14.54 -5.47
C LEU A 7 -10.59 14.00 -5.46
N CYS A 8 -11.48 14.61 -6.24
CA CYS A 8 -12.88 14.22 -6.33
C CYS A 8 -13.61 14.14 -4.97
N GLY A 9 -13.26 15.01 -4.02
CA GLY A 9 -13.89 15.03 -2.69
C GLY A 9 -13.31 14.03 -1.68
N LYS A 10 -12.33 13.22 -2.05
CA LYS A 10 -11.65 12.25 -1.16
C LYS A 10 -10.22 12.66 -0.90
N SER A 11 -9.67 12.31 0.27
CA SER A 11 -8.23 12.44 0.50
C SER A 11 -7.47 11.48 -0.42
N LEU A 12 -6.20 11.79 -0.71
CA LEU A 12 -5.36 10.88 -1.48
C LEU A 12 -5.16 9.52 -0.78
N GLU A 13 -5.16 9.51 0.56
CA GLU A 13 -5.05 8.29 1.36
C GLU A 13 -6.28 7.40 1.19
N ASP A 14 -7.49 7.97 1.25
CA ASP A 14 -8.73 7.22 1.06
C ASP A 14 -8.79 6.60 -0.34
N ILE A 15 -8.38 7.36 -1.35
CA ILE A 15 -8.32 6.88 -2.74
C ILE A 15 -7.30 5.75 -2.87
N ALA A 16 -6.15 5.84 -2.21
CA ALA A 16 -5.14 4.79 -2.23
C ALA A 16 -5.66 3.51 -1.56
N ILE A 17 -6.30 3.63 -0.39
CA ILE A 17 -6.92 2.51 0.33
C ILE A 17 -8.03 1.85 -0.50
N GLU A 18 -8.90 2.66 -1.11
CA GLU A 18 -9.97 2.16 -1.98
C GLU A 18 -9.40 1.39 -3.17
N ARG A 19 -8.33 1.89 -3.81
CA ARG A 19 -7.65 1.18 -4.89
C ARG A 19 -7.07 -0.16 -4.44
N LEU A 20 -6.44 -0.22 -3.27
CA LEU A 20 -5.93 -1.49 -2.72
C LEU A 20 -7.07 -2.51 -2.54
N LYS A 21 -8.22 -2.09 -2.03
CA LYS A 21 -9.39 -2.97 -1.86
C LYS A 21 -9.97 -3.43 -3.20
N THR A 22 -10.14 -2.51 -4.15
CA THR A 22 -10.72 -2.81 -5.48
C THR A 22 -9.93 -3.86 -6.25
N PHE A 23 -8.62 -3.93 -6.07
CA PHE A 23 -7.75 -4.88 -6.79
C PHE A 23 -7.32 -6.08 -5.94
N GLU A 24 -7.84 -6.24 -4.72
CA GLU A 24 -7.46 -7.33 -3.82
C GLU A 24 -7.74 -8.70 -4.45
N ASP A 25 -8.91 -8.91 -5.03
CA ASP A 25 -9.28 -10.17 -5.69
C ASP A 25 -8.31 -10.51 -6.83
N SER A 26 -7.83 -9.49 -7.55
CA SER A 26 -6.83 -9.68 -8.62
C SER A 26 -5.47 -10.08 -8.06
N ALA A 27 -5.10 -9.60 -6.87
CA ALA A 27 -3.88 -10.02 -6.19
C ALA A 27 -4.00 -11.46 -5.66
N ILE A 28 -5.13 -11.78 -5.02
CA ILE A 28 -5.42 -13.12 -4.49
C ILE A 28 -5.48 -14.17 -5.62
N ALA A 29 -6.07 -13.83 -6.77
CA ALA A 29 -6.12 -14.71 -7.93
C ALA A 29 -4.72 -15.05 -8.48
N LYS A 30 -3.75 -14.12 -8.38
CA LYS A 30 -2.36 -14.35 -8.79
C LYS A 30 -1.56 -15.12 -7.75
N ASN A 31 -1.83 -14.86 -6.47
CA ASN A 31 -1.20 -15.54 -5.36
C ASN A 31 -2.19 -15.59 -4.18
N PRO A 32 -2.51 -16.78 -3.63
CA PRO A 32 -3.49 -16.90 -2.53
C PRO A 32 -3.10 -16.11 -1.27
N LYS A 33 -1.85 -15.65 -1.17
CA LYS A 33 -1.34 -14.81 -0.09
C LYS A 33 -1.61 -13.30 -0.29
N GLY A 34 -2.20 -12.90 -1.41
CA GLY A 34 -2.55 -11.51 -1.71
C GLY A 34 -1.37 -10.71 -2.26
N TYR A 35 -1.29 -9.43 -1.88
CA TYR A 35 -0.23 -8.53 -2.37
C TYR A 35 1.16 -8.96 -1.88
N TYR A 36 2.13 -8.94 -2.79
CA TYR A 36 3.55 -8.99 -2.44
C TYR A 36 4.03 -7.56 -2.13
N LEU A 37 4.26 -7.25 -0.86
CA LEU A 37 4.76 -5.94 -0.44
C LEU A 37 6.28 -5.98 -0.31
N ALA A 38 6.99 -5.35 -1.24
CA ALA A 38 8.43 -5.14 -1.15
C ALA A 38 8.72 -4.04 -0.11
N TYR A 39 9.29 -4.42 1.03
CA TYR A 39 9.58 -3.52 2.14
C TYR A 39 11.08 -3.27 2.24
N SER A 40 11.52 -2.00 2.17
CA SER A 40 12.94 -1.63 2.27
C SER A 40 13.31 -0.95 3.59
N GLY A 41 12.31 -0.50 4.36
CA GLY A 41 12.53 0.32 5.56
C GLY A 41 12.75 1.81 5.26
N GLY A 42 12.56 2.23 4.01
CA GLY A 42 12.54 3.65 3.64
C GLY A 42 11.13 4.24 3.68
N LYS A 43 11.04 5.58 3.73
CA LYS A 43 9.77 6.34 3.86
C LYS A 43 8.66 5.91 2.91
N ASP A 44 9.01 5.56 1.66
CA ASP A 44 8.01 5.22 0.64
C ASP A 44 7.43 3.84 0.93
N SER A 45 8.29 2.88 1.30
CA SER A 45 7.85 1.54 1.69
C SER A 45 7.10 1.52 3.02
N ASP A 46 7.46 2.39 3.97
CA ASP A 46 6.70 2.59 5.21
C ASP A 46 5.31 3.15 4.94
N THR A 47 5.20 4.12 4.02
CA THR A 47 3.92 4.70 3.61
C THR A 47 3.01 3.63 2.98
N ILE A 48 3.54 2.80 2.09
CA ILE A 48 2.75 1.69 1.50
C ILE A 48 2.37 0.66 2.57
N LEU A 49 3.26 0.36 3.51
CA LEU A 49 2.98 -0.56 4.62
C LEU A 49 1.84 -0.06 5.51
N ASP A 50 1.79 1.24 5.82
CA ASP A 50 0.67 1.85 6.54
C ASP A 50 -0.65 1.74 5.76
N LEU A 51 -0.62 2.05 4.45
CA LEU A 51 -1.81 2.00 3.60
C LEU A 51 -2.39 0.59 3.49
N VAL A 52 -1.56 -0.46 3.32
CA VAL A 52 -2.07 -1.84 3.26
C VAL A 52 -2.59 -2.35 4.61
N ARG A 53 -2.00 -1.89 5.72
CA ARG A 53 -2.49 -2.19 7.08
C ARG A 53 -3.86 -1.57 7.31
N ARG A 54 -4.02 -0.30 6.94
CA ARG A 54 -5.29 0.45 7.08
C ARG A 54 -6.36 -0.04 6.12
N SER A 55 -6.00 -0.56 4.95
CA SER A 55 -6.97 -1.10 4.01
C SER A 55 -7.51 -2.47 4.45
N GLY A 56 -6.73 -3.25 5.21
CA GLY A 56 -7.13 -4.58 5.68
C GLY A 56 -7.09 -5.66 4.58
N VAL A 57 -6.49 -5.35 3.43
CA VAL A 57 -6.32 -6.31 2.33
C VAL A 57 -5.30 -7.38 2.70
N LYS A 58 -5.36 -8.55 2.06
CA LYS A 58 -4.38 -9.61 2.25
C LYS A 58 -3.04 -9.26 1.61
N TYR A 59 -1.95 -9.36 2.37
CA TYR A 59 -0.60 -9.14 1.86
C TYR A 59 0.45 -9.93 2.66
N GLU A 60 1.62 -10.15 2.04
CA GLU A 60 2.85 -10.52 2.73
C GLU A 60 3.91 -9.43 2.52
N ALA A 61 4.50 -8.95 3.62
CA ALA A 61 5.62 -8.03 3.55
C ALA A 61 6.93 -8.81 3.47
N HIS A 62 7.71 -8.53 2.44
CA HIS A 62 9.03 -9.11 2.23
C HIS A 62 10.08 -8.03 2.44
N TYR A 63 10.81 -8.17 3.55
CA TYR A 63 11.87 -7.24 3.87
C TYR A 63 13.10 -7.53 3.02
N HIS A 64 13.44 -6.57 2.16
CA HIS A 64 14.66 -6.57 1.37
C HIS A 64 15.44 -5.31 1.75
N VAL A 65 16.44 -5.50 2.60
CA VAL A 65 17.44 -4.47 2.88
C VAL A 65 18.28 -4.28 1.63
N THR A 66 17.97 -3.25 0.86
CA THR A 66 18.88 -2.70 -0.12
C THR A 66 19.75 -1.66 0.57
N THR A 67 20.69 -2.07 1.41
CA THR A 67 21.82 -1.20 1.76
C THR A 67 22.75 -1.16 0.55
N CYS A 68 22.53 -0.19 -0.32
CA CYS A 68 23.65 0.42 -1.04
C CYS A 68 24.05 1.63 -0.17
N ASP A 69 25.12 1.46 0.59
CA ASP A 69 25.89 2.57 1.17
C ASP A 69 26.50 3.41 0.03
#